data_AF-A0A839Y0S5-F1
#
_entry.id   AF-A0A839Y0S5-F1
#
_cell.length_a   1.000
_cell.length_b   1.000
_cell.length_c   1.000
_cell.angle_alpha   90.00
_cell.angle_beta   90.00
_cell.angle_gamma   90.00
#
_symmetry.space_group_name_H-M   'P 1'
#
loop_
_entity.id
_entity.type
_entity.pdbx_description
1 polymer ?
#
loop_
_entity_poly.entity_id
_entity_poly.type
_entity_poly.pdbx_seq_one_letter_code
_entity_poly.pdbx_strand_id
1 'polypeptide(L)'
;MVQEPGEVAELLRDRQARRAGRDELSRAHSEFQQVSPQPGELDEEALADLAGRDPDAAARLLSALGRAFDPGLRRAARALAARLPVTVPRTGVPDRAGSRRVVTRRDPTGADVDLDATLAARGAEPHWRAEHLHTRGWRATGRACVLVVDASGSVAGDELAAAVLTASALAQRMRPDDELAVVAFWSTAVVLQPLSAGTRPDVVVDRLFDLRGGGTTDLDLALRTAGQQLARARTAARDVLLLSDGMPTDSADPRPAAAALARSGARLHVLGLSAEPESVENCTALAAAGGGRAAALHRPSQAPAAVRALLD
;
A
#
# COMPACT_ATOMS: atom_id res chain seq x y z
N MET A 1 -13.75 13.34 -6.51
CA MET A 1 -13.20 12.29 -5.62
C MET A 1 -14.30 11.27 -5.39
N VAL A 2 -14.01 9.98 -5.56
CA VAL A 2 -14.96 8.88 -5.38
C VAL A 2 -14.52 8.03 -4.18
N GLN A 3 -15.41 7.85 -3.20
CA GLN A 3 -15.10 7.11 -1.96
C GLN A 3 -16.15 6.05 -1.61
N GLU A 4 -17.39 6.20 -2.10
CA GLU A 4 -18.48 5.28 -1.78
C GLU A 4 -18.24 3.92 -2.44
N PRO A 5 -18.30 2.80 -1.69
CA PRO A 5 -17.95 1.48 -2.22
C PRO A 5 -18.70 1.08 -3.50
N GLY A 6 -19.97 1.48 -3.61
CA GLY A 6 -20.80 1.24 -4.79
C GLY A 6 -20.31 1.99 -6.03
N GLU A 7 -20.05 3.29 -5.89
CA GLU A 7 -19.54 4.15 -6.97
C GLU A 7 -18.12 3.73 -7.38
N VAL A 8 -17.27 3.35 -6.42
CA VAL A 8 -15.92 2.82 -6.71
C VAL A 8 -16.05 1.54 -7.55
N ALA A 9 -16.93 0.60 -7.16
CA ALA A 9 -17.10 -0.65 -7.88
C ALA A 9 -17.72 -0.47 -9.28
N GLU A 10 -18.62 0.51 -9.45
CA GLU A 10 -19.17 0.89 -10.76
C GLU A 10 -18.09 1.51 -11.65
N LEU A 11 -17.34 2.47 -11.14
CA LEU A 11 -16.26 3.13 -11.88
C LEU A 11 -15.18 2.13 -12.33
N LEU A 12 -14.79 1.21 -11.45
CA LEU A 12 -13.82 0.17 -11.79
C LEU A 12 -14.37 -0.79 -12.86
N ARG A 13 -15.67 -1.11 -12.83
CA ARG A 13 -16.32 -1.96 -13.86
C ARG A 13 -16.35 -1.28 -15.22
N ASP A 14 -16.76 -0.01 -15.28
CA ASP A 14 -16.85 0.76 -16.52
C ASP A 14 -15.48 0.99 -17.15
N ARG A 15 -14.44 1.07 -16.31
CA ARG A 15 -13.05 1.25 -16.74
C ARG A 15 -12.24 -0.04 -16.67
N GLN A 16 -12.83 -1.24 -16.74
CA GLN A 16 -12.05 -2.50 -16.66
C GLN A 16 -11.07 -2.69 -17.81
N ALA A 17 -9.80 -3.00 -17.49
CA ALA A 17 -8.69 -3.27 -18.44
C ALA A 17 -9.07 -4.25 -19.56
N ARG A 18 -8.47 -4.07 -20.76
CA ARG A 18 -8.64 -5.05 -21.84
C ARG A 18 -7.90 -6.28 -21.35
N ARG A 19 -8.60 -7.39 -21.27
CA ARG A 19 -8.02 -8.63 -20.77
C ARG A 19 -7.18 -9.26 -21.88
N ALA A 20 -5.94 -9.61 -21.55
CA ALA A 20 -5.04 -10.24 -22.50
C ALA A 20 -5.45 -11.71 -22.71
N GLY A 21 -5.48 -12.12 -23.97
CA GLY A 21 -5.65 -13.53 -24.33
C GLY A 21 -4.38 -14.34 -24.12
N ARG A 22 -4.48 -15.67 -24.11
CA ARG A 22 -3.34 -16.57 -23.93
C ARG A 22 -2.24 -16.35 -24.99
N ASP A 23 -2.63 -16.15 -26.25
CA ASP A 23 -1.69 -15.89 -27.36
C ASP A 23 -1.01 -14.53 -27.27
N GLU A 24 -1.64 -13.55 -26.64
CA GLU A 24 -1.06 -12.24 -26.37
C GLU A 24 -0.04 -12.34 -25.23
N LEU A 25 -0.42 -13.02 -24.14
CA LEU A 25 0.48 -13.29 -23.02
C LEU A 25 1.71 -14.09 -23.43
N SER A 26 1.54 -15.13 -24.25
CA SER A 26 2.66 -15.95 -24.76
C SER A 26 3.59 -15.18 -25.70
N ARG A 27 3.11 -14.12 -26.37
CA ARG A 27 3.96 -13.25 -27.21
C ARG A 27 4.65 -12.17 -26.41
N ALA A 28 4.00 -11.66 -25.37
CA ALA A 28 4.53 -10.61 -24.51
C ALA A 28 5.54 -11.14 -23.47
N HIS A 29 5.43 -12.41 -23.07
CA HIS A 29 6.26 -13.03 -22.04
C HIS A 29 6.73 -14.42 -22.49
N SER A 30 8.05 -14.58 -22.67
CA SER A 30 8.67 -15.85 -23.09
C SER A 30 8.44 -16.98 -22.10
N GLU A 31 8.34 -16.66 -20.81
CA GLU A 31 8.24 -17.60 -19.70
C GLU A 31 6.80 -18.04 -19.44
N PHE A 32 5.82 -17.43 -20.11
CA PHE A 32 4.39 -17.69 -19.88
C PHE A 32 4.01 -19.16 -19.99
N GLN A 33 4.54 -19.89 -20.98
CA GLN A 33 4.19 -21.30 -21.19
C GLN A 33 4.72 -22.22 -20.08
N GLN A 34 5.81 -21.83 -19.42
CA GLN A 34 6.37 -22.57 -18.29
C GLN A 34 5.55 -22.33 -17.02
N VAL A 35 5.10 -21.08 -16.82
CA VAL A 35 4.32 -20.67 -15.63
C VAL A 35 2.83 -21.04 -15.72
N SER A 36 2.27 -21.12 -16.93
CA SER A 36 0.88 -21.53 -17.15
C SER A 36 0.82 -22.59 -18.26
N PRO A 37 1.18 -23.85 -17.97
CA PRO A 37 1.23 -24.90 -18.98
C PRO A 37 -0.15 -25.25 -19.53
N GLN A 38 -1.18 -25.23 -18.67
CA GLN A 38 -2.58 -25.51 -19.05
C GLN A 38 -3.48 -24.28 -18.86
N PRO A 39 -4.61 -24.19 -19.59
CA PRO A 39 -5.63 -23.16 -19.35
C PRO A 39 -6.13 -23.19 -17.90
N GLY A 40 -6.24 -22.02 -17.28
CA GLY A 40 -6.67 -21.87 -15.89
C GLY A 40 -5.66 -22.28 -14.81
N GLU A 41 -4.52 -22.85 -15.19
CA GLU A 41 -3.48 -23.32 -14.26
C GLU A 41 -2.34 -22.32 -14.15
N LEU A 42 -1.92 -22.05 -12.91
CA LEU A 42 -0.73 -21.27 -12.59
C LEU A 42 0.18 -22.17 -11.76
N ASP A 43 1.36 -22.44 -12.28
CA ASP A 43 2.43 -23.15 -11.58
C ASP A 43 3.19 -22.16 -10.69
N GLU A 44 2.92 -22.24 -9.39
CA GLU A 44 3.54 -21.35 -8.39
C GLU A 44 5.04 -21.62 -8.25
N GLU A 45 5.50 -22.87 -8.45
CA GLU A 45 6.91 -23.23 -8.37
C GLU A 45 7.68 -22.67 -9.56
N ALA A 46 7.14 -22.82 -10.77
CA ALA A 46 7.75 -22.24 -11.98
C ALA A 46 7.84 -20.71 -11.91
N LEU A 47 6.82 -20.05 -11.32
CA LEU A 47 6.88 -18.60 -11.10
C LEU A 47 7.89 -18.22 -10.01
N ALA A 48 8.01 -19.01 -8.94
CA ALA A 48 9.01 -18.79 -7.90
C ALA A 48 10.44 -18.96 -8.45
N ASP A 49 10.67 -19.97 -9.29
CA ASP A 49 11.94 -20.18 -9.99
C ASP A 49 12.26 -19.03 -10.95
N LEU A 50 11.24 -18.50 -11.64
CA LEU A 50 11.39 -17.29 -12.43
C LEU A 50 11.76 -16.11 -11.54
N ALA A 51 11.07 -15.91 -10.41
CA ALA A 51 11.37 -14.81 -9.49
C ALA A 51 12.78 -14.90 -8.91
N GLY A 52 13.31 -16.10 -8.71
CA GLY A 52 14.70 -16.33 -8.29
C GLY A 52 15.74 -15.96 -9.36
N ARG A 53 15.40 -16.11 -10.65
CA ARG A 53 16.29 -15.79 -11.78
C ARG A 53 16.16 -14.33 -12.24
N ASP A 54 14.92 -13.86 -12.38
CA ASP A 54 14.55 -12.52 -12.82
C ASP A 54 13.26 -12.07 -12.07
N PRO A 55 13.41 -11.34 -10.95
CA PRO A 55 12.27 -10.91 -10.15
C PRO A 55 11.40 -9.88 -10.87
N ASP A 56 11.95 -9.10 -11.79
CA ASP A 56 11.21 -8.09 -12.54
C ASP A 56 10.35 -8.76 -13.62
N ALA A 57 10.89 -9.75 -14.34
CA ALA A 57 10.11 -10.55 -15.28
C ALA A 57 8.97 -11.30 -14.58
N ALA A 58 9.23 -11.89 -13.40
CA ALA A 58 8.19 -12.55 -12.60
C ALA A 58 7.09 -11.57 -12.18
N ALA A 59 7.45 -10.37 -11.72
CA ALA A 59 6.48 -9.35 -11.28
C ALA A 59 5.61 -8.84 -12.45
N ARG A 60 6.22 -8.61 -13.62
CA ARG A 60 5.52 -8.24 -14.86
C ARG A 60 4.55 -9.33 -15.29
N LEU A 61 5.02 -10.58 -15.33
CA LEU A 61 4.22 -11.74 -15.72
C LEU A 61 3.05 -11.91 -14.76
N LEU A 62 3.28 -11.94 -13.45
CA LEU A 62 2.22 -12.04 -12.45
C LEU A 62 1.18 -10.92 -12.62
N SER A 63 1.62 -9.72 -12.94
CA SER A 63 0.72 -8.59 -13.15
C SER A 63 -0.13 -8.73 -14.42
N ALA A 64 0.46 -9.27 -15.49
CA ALA A 64 -0.26 -9.60 -16.71
C ALA A 64 -1.27 -10.73 -16.49
N LEU A 65 -0.89 -11.77 -15.73
CA LEU A 65 -1.76 -12.88 -15.34
C LEU A 65 -2.95 -12.40 -14.48
N GLY A 66 -2.73 -11.44 -13.58
CA GLY A 66 -3.78 -10.77 -12.79
C GLY A 66 -4.84 -10.02 -13.62
N ARG A 67 -4.59 -9.83 -14.92
CA ARG A 67 -5.51 -9.24 -15.91
C ARG A 67 -5.82 -10.19 -17.08
N ALA A 68 -5.47 -11.47 -16.98
CA ALA A 68 -5.75 -12.46 -18.02
C ALA A 68 -7.26 -12.59 -18.30
N PHE A 69 -7.61 -12.92 -19.54
CA PHE A 69 -9.00 -13.22 -19.92
C PHE A 69 -9.54 -14.43 -19.16
N ASP A 70 -8.71 -15.47 -19.02
CA ASP A 70 -8.98 -16.69 -18.28
C ASP A 70 -9.31 -16.39 -16.80
N PRO A 71 -10.54 -16.70 -16.32
CA PRO A 71 -10.93 -16.45 -14.94
C PRO A 71 -10.16 -17.25 -13.89
N GLY A 72 -9.79 -18.50 -14.19
CA GLY A 72 -9.07 -19.37 -13.27
C GLY A 72 -7.65 -18.86 -13.03
N LEU A 73 -6.94 -18.60 -14.13
CA LEU A 73 -5.58 -18.06 -14.13
C LEU A 73 -5.52 -16.68 -13.45
N ARG A 74 -6.48 -15.81 -13.76
CA ARG A 74 -6.61 -14.50 -13.12
C ARG A 74 -6.79 -14.63 -11.61
N ARG A 75 -7.69 -15.49 -11.16
CA ARG A 75 -7.94 -15.69 -9.72
C ARG A 75 -6.69 -16.23 -9.02
N ALA A 76 -5.99 -17.20 -9.62
CA ALA A 76 -4.75 -17.75 -9.08
C ALA A 76 -3.66 -16.68 -8.94
N ALA A 77 -3.43 -15.89 -10.01
CA ALA A 77 -2.45 -14.82 -10.00
C ALA A 77 -2.75 -13.74 -8.94
N ARG A 78 -4.01 -13.32 -8.79
CA ARG A 78 -4.39 -12.34 -7.77
C ARG A 78 -4.21 -12.87 -6.35
N ALA A 79 -4.60 -14.12 -6.12
CA ALA A 79 -4.39 -14.78 -4.83
C ALA A 79 -2.91 -14.90 -4.48
N LEU A 80 -2.06 -15.22 -5.46
CA LEU A 80 -0.61 -15.29 -5.28
C LEU A 80 -0.01 -13.90 -5.03
N ALA A 81 -0.43 -12.87 -5.78
CA ALA A 81 0.04 -11.50 -5.60
C ALA A 81 -0.25 -10.93 -4.20
N ALA A 82 -1.38 -11.30 -3.61
CA ALA A 82 -1.74 -10.94 -2.23
C ALA A 82 -0.93 -11.70 -1.17
N ARG A 83 -0.33 -12.84 -1.53
CA ARG A 83 0.44 -13.73 -0.64
C ARG A 83 1.94 -13.70 -0.90
N LEU A 84 2.40 -12.99 -1.93
CA LEU A 84 3.81 -12.88 -2.28
C LEU A 84 4.62 -12.55 -1.02
N PRO A 85 5.60 -13.38 -0.62
CA PRO A 85 6.50 -13.05 0.45
C PRO A 85 7.45 -11.96 -0.07
N VAL A 86 7.05 -10.70 0.13
CA VAL A 86 7.79 -9.53 -0.36
C VAL A 86 8.94 -9.17 0.61
N THR A 87 9.12 -9.95 1.68
CA THR A 87 10.07 -9.65 2.75
C THR A 87 11.05 -10.79 3.02
N VAL A 88 12.34 -10.44 3.11
CA VAL A 88 13.30 -11.16 3.96
C VAL A 88 12.82 -11.05 5.41
N PRO A 89 12.89 -12.13 6.22
CA PRO A 89 12.48 -12.10 7.63
C PRO A 89 13.11 -10.92 8.38
N ARG A 90 12.36 -10.34 9.32
CA ARG A 90 12.76 -9.19 10.13
C ARG A 90 14.06 -9.50 10.87
N THR A 91 15.21 -9.06 10.35
CA THR A 91 16.49 -9.16 11.06
C THR A 91 16.70 -7.93 11.93
N GLY A 92 16.42 -8.10 13.23
CA GLY A 92 17.26 -7.58 14.31
C GLY A 92 17.22 -6.09 14.67
N VAL A 93 16.53 -5.20 13.95
CA VAL A 93 16.46 -3.78 14.36
C VAL A 93 15.07 -3.44 14.88
N PRO A 94 14.92 -3.04 16.16
CA PRO A 94 13.66 -2.47 16.62
C PRO A 94 13.39 -1.21 15.79
N ASP A 95 12.21 -1.16 15.17
CA ASP A 95 11.64 0.05 14.57
C ASP A 95 11.96 1.25 15.48
N ARG A 96 12.52 2.31 14.91
CA ARG A 96 12.95 3.52 15.64
C ARG A 96 11.87 4.03 16.60
N ALA A 97 12.34 4.83 17.56
CA ALA A 97 11.59 5.48 18.63
C ALA A 97 10.36 6.29 18.17
N GLY A 98 9.26 5.61 17.85
CA GLY A 98 7.95 6.17 18.15
C GLY A 98 7.90 6.41 19.66
N SER A 99 7.39 7.56 20.10
CA SER A 99 7.20 7.83 21.53
C SER A 99 6.34 6.69 22.08
N ARG A 100 6.97 5.73 22.77
CA ARG A 100 6.24 4.66 23.42
C ARG A 100 5.44 5.34 24.50
N ARG A 101 4.13 5.37 24.35
CA ARG A 101 3.27 5.90 25.40
C ARG A 101 2.91 4.73 26.30
N VAL A 102 3.19 4.87 27.58
CA VAL A 102 2.62 3.97 28.59
C VAL A 102 1.11 4.17 28.52
N VAL A 103 0.39 3.12 28.15
CA VAL A 103 -1.06 3.12 28.14
C VAL A 103 -1.55 2.01 29.05
N THR A 104 -2.62 2.31 29.75
CA THR A 104 -3.32 1.39 30.63
C THR A 104 -4.44 0.72 29.84
N ARG A 105 -4.47 -0.62 29.84
CA ARG A 105 -5.47 -1.40 29.11
C ARG A 105 -5.83 -2.68 29.86
N ARG A 106 -6.98 -3.26 29.53
CA ARG A 106 -7.33 -4.64 29.91
C ARG A 106 -6.61 -5.58 28.97
N ASP A 107 -5.43 -6.05 29.37
CA ASP A 107 -4.66 -7.02 28.62
C ASP A 107 -4.20 -8.15 29.57
N PRO A 108 -4.68 -9.39 29.37
CA PRO A 108 -4.32 -10.52 30.23
C PRO A 108 -2.85 -10.93 30.09
N THR A 109 -2.11 -10.40 29.11
CA THR A 109 -0.70 -10.70 28.85
C THR A 109 0.26 -9.56 29.23
N GLY A 110 -0.26 -8.47 29.81
CA GLY A 110 0.55 -7.31 30.19
C GLY A 110 1.54 -7.60 31.32
N ALA A 111 2.78 -7.13 31.18
CA ALA A 111 3.87 -7.41 32.12
C ALA A 111 3.85 -6.51 33.39
N ASP A 112 3.09 -5.41 33.39
CA ASP A 112 3.00 -4.45 34.50
C ASP A 112 1.54 -4.12 34.80
N VAL A 113 1.12 -4.10 36.07
CA VAL A 113 -0.28 -3.90 36.48
C VAL A 113 -0.51 -2.43 36.86
N ASP A 114 -1.51 -1.79 36.25
CA ASP A 114 -1.98 -0.48 36.67
C ASP A 114 -2.86 -0.62 37.91
N LEU A 115 -2.26 -0.52 39.10
CA LEU A 115 -2.99 -0.67 40.36
C LEU A 115 -4.10 0.37 40.50
N ASP A 116 -3.88 1.62 40.12
CA ASP A 116 -4.85 2.70 40.27
C ASP A 116 -6.09 2.45 39.40
N ALA A 117 -5.87 2.13 38.12
CA ALA A 117 -6.97 1.83 37.20
C ALA A 117 -7.66 0.49 37.55
N THR A 118 -6.90 -0.49 38.04
CA THR A 118 -7.44 -1.79 38.47
C THR A 118 -8.33 -1.64 39.70
N LEU A 119 -7.89 -0.86 40.69
CA LEU A 119 -8.66 -0.55 41.89
C LEU A 119 -9.90 0.28 41.56
N ALA A 120 -9.76 1.28 40.68
CA ALA A 120 -10.87 2.09 40.20
C ALA A 120 -11.91 1.25 39.45
N ALA A 121 -11.47 0.31 38.60
CA ALA A 121 -12.36 -0.57 37.85
C ALA A 121 -13.06 -1.61 38.71
N ARG A 122 -12.44 -2.09 39.80
CA ARG A 122 -13.12 -2.95 40.78
C ARG A 122 -14.19 -2.20 41.57
N GLY A 123 -13.92 -0.94 41.93
CA GLY A 123 -14.78 -0.17 42.80
C GLY A 123 -15.06 -0.90 44.13
N ALA A 124 -16.33 -1.04 44.50
CA ALA A 124 -16.79 -1.70 45.72
C ALA A 124 -17.08 -3.20 45.56
N GLU A 125 -16.76 -3.81 44.40
CA GLU A 125 -17.07 -5.21 44.17
C GLU A 125 -16.31 -6.15 45.14
N PRO A 126 -17.01 -7.15 45.71
CA PRO A 126 -16.44 -8.00 46.76
C PRO A 126 -15.42 -9.02 46.24
N HIS A 127 -15.51 -9.44 44.97
CA HIS A 127 -14.60 -10.41 44.36
C HIS A 127 -13.82 -9.82 43.17
N TRP A 128 -12.58 -10.26 43.00
CA TRP A 128 -11.76 -9.89 41.86
C TRP A 128 -12.17 -10.68 40.61
N ARG A 129 -12.28 -10.00 39.47
CA ARG A 129 -12.54 -10.59 38.16
C ARG A 129 -11.47 -10.16 37.17
N ALA A 130 -11.27 -10.96 36.13
CA ALA A 130 -10.31 -10.66 35.06
C ALA A 130 -10.57 -9.29 34.40
N GLU A 131 -11.83 -8.87 34.33
CA GLU A 131 -12.27 -7.57 33.79
C GLU A 131 -11.85 -6.36 34.64
N HIS A 132 -11.48 -6.55 35.91
CA HIS A 132 -10.95 -5.49 36.77
C HIS A 132 -9.46 -5.25 36.51
N LEU A 133 -8.73 -6.25 36.01
CA LEU A 133 -7.29 -6.16 35.85
C LEU A 133 -6.93 -5.25 34.67
N HIS A 134 -6.28 -4.14 34.97
CA HIS A 134 -5.71 -3.23 34.00
C HIS A 134 -4.19 -3.30 34.10
N THR A 135 -3.53 -3.43 32.97
CA THR A 135 -2.08 -3.52 32.85
C THR A 135 -1.52 -2.30 32.13
N ARG A 136 -0.38 -1.79 32.58
CA ARG A 136 0.43 -0.79 31.89
C ARG A 136 1.34 -1.48 30.88
N GLY A 137 1.38 -0.97 29.67
CA GLY A 137 2.25 -1.48 28.62
C GLY A 137 2.82 -0.37 27.79
N TRP A 138 4.07 -0.54 27.35
CA TRP A 138 4.63 0.28 26.30
C TRP A 138 3.94 -0.07 24.98
N ARG A 139 3.09 0.83 24.47
CA ARG A 139 2.50 0.66 23.15
C ARG A 139 3.41 1.36 22.13
N ALA A 140 3.84 0.62 21.11
CA ALA A 140 4.29 1.24 19.87
C ALA A 140 3.07 1.99 19.31
N THR A 141 3.17 3.31 19.15
CA THR A 141 2.14 4.07 18.45
C THR A 141 1.95 3.41 17.09
N GLY A 142 0.74 2.91 16.80
CA GLY A 142 0.44 2.39 15.46
C GLY A 142 0.75 3.44 14.40
N ARG A 143 0.81 3.03 13.15
CA ARG A 143 0.97 3.94 12.00
C ARG A 143 -0.30 3.95 11.15
N ALA A 144 -0.56 5.10 10.54
CA ALA A 144 -1.53 5.24 9.48
C ALA A 144 -0.75 5.54 8.20
N CYS A 145 -0.88 4.65 7.22
CA CYS A 145 -0.24 4.78 5.92
C CYS A 145 -1.31 5.00 4.84
N VAL A 146 -1.10 5.97 3.96
CA VAL A 146 -1.90 6.11 2.74
C VAL A 146 -0.99 5.86 1.54
N LEU A 147 -1.24 4.77 0.82
CA LEU A 147 -0.64 4.51 -0.47
C LEU A 147 -1.42 5.27 -1.55
N VAL A 148 -0.75 6.14 -2.29
CA VAL A 148 -1.32 6.90 -3.40
C VAL A 148 -0.64 6.42 -4.68
N VAL A 149 -1.42 5.88 -5.62
CA VAL A 149 -0.93 5.28 -6.86
C VAL A 149 -1.37 6.13 -8.04
N ASP A 150 -0.39 6.62 -8.81
CA ASP A 150 -0.63 7.30 -10.06
C ASP A 150 -1.12 6.32 -11.13
N ALA A 151 -2.26 6.64 -11.72
CA ALA A 151 -2.90 5.92 -12.80
C ALA A 151 -3.22 6.82 -14.00
N SER A 152 -2.54 7.97 -14.11
CA SER A 152 -2.67 8.89 -15.26
C SER A 152 -2.16 8.27 -16.56
N GLY A 153 -1.00 7.61 -16.51
CA GLY A 153 -0.42 6.85 -17.62
C GLY A 153 -1.11 5.50 -17.84
N SER A 154 -0.68 4.75 -18.86
CA SER A 154 -1.13 3.37 -19.04
C SER A 154 -0.54 2.49 -17.94
N VAL A 155 -1.30 2.29 -16.85
CA VAL A 155 -0.95 1.36 -15.76
C VAL A 155 -0.91 -0.06 -16.29
N ALA A 156 0.21 -0.44 -16.89
CA ALA A 156 0.46 -1.75 -17.50
C ALA A 156 1.95 -2.09 -17.33
N GLY A 157 2.26 -3.39 -17.33
CA GLY A 157 3.64 -3.83 -17.13
C GLY A 157 4.19 -3.39 -15.78
N ASP A 158 5.24 -2.56 -15.80
CA ASP A 158 6.04 -2.20 -14.63
C ASP A 158 5.32 -1.34 -13.61
N GLU A 159 4.53 -0.36 -14.04
CA GLU A 159 3.83 0.54 -13.11
C GLU A 159 2.82 -0.23 -12.24
N LEU A 160 2.06 -1.12 -12.87
CA LEU A 160 1.13 -1.99 -12.16
C LEU A 160 1.87 -2.96 -11.23
N ALA A 161 2.92 -3.60 -11.73
CA ALA A 161 3.72 -4.52 -10.94
C ALA A 161 4.34 -3.82 -9.72
N ALA A 162 4.87 -2.61 -9.89
CA ALA A 162 5.42 -1.78 -8.83
C ALA A 162 4.35 -1.38 -7.80
N ALA A 163 3.15 -0.99 -8.25
CA ALA A 163 2.03 -0.65 -7.37
C ALA A 163 1.56 -1.85 -6.55
N VAL A 164 1.38 -3.02 -7.19
CA VAL A 164 0.98 -4.27 -6.52
C VAL A 164 2.05 -4.70 -5.51
N LEU A 165 3.33 -4.70 -5.90
CA LEU A 165 4.41 -5.08 -4.98
C LEU A 165 4.57 -4.10 -3.83
N THR A 166 4.38 -2.80 -4.05
CA THR A 166 4.41 -1.80 -2.98
C THR A 166 3.23 -1.97 -2.04
N ALA A 167 2.02 -2.18 -2.56
CA ALA A 167 0.84 -2.45 -1.74
C ALA A 167 1.00 -3.72 -0.90
N SER A 168 1.48 -4.82 -1.51
CA SER A 168 1.77 -6.07 -0.82
C SER A 168 2.90 -5.93 0.21
N ALA A 169 3.95 -5.17 -0.09
CA ALA A 169 5.03 -4.87 0.87
C ALA A 169 4.54 -4.06 2.06
N LEU A 170 3.69 -3.05 1.83
CA LEU A 170 3.08 -2.25 2.87
C LEU A 170 2.16 -3.09 3.75
N ALA A 171 1.23 -3.83 3.15
CA ALA A 171 0.27 -4.63 3.88
C ALA A 171 0.94 -5.69 4.78
N GLN A 172 2.04 -6.31 4.32
CA GLN A 172 2.82 -7.26 5.14
C GLN A 172 3.63 -6.59 6.26
N ARG A 173 3.98 -5.31 6.11
CA ARG A 173 4.68 -4.54 7.16
C ARG A 173 3.73 -4.00 8.22
N MET A 174 2.45 -3.85 7.91
CA MET A 174 1.44 -3.35 8.84
C MET A 174 1.18 -4.36 9.96
N ARG A 175 1.17 -3.87 11.20
CA ARG A 175 0.71 -4.63 12.37
C ARG A 175 -0.82 -4.64 12.39
N PRO A 176 -1.46 -5.54 13.17
CA PRO A 176 -2.92 -5.58 13.28
C PRO A 176 -3.59 -4.25 13.65
N ASP A 177 -2.89 -3.41 14.43
CA ASP A 177 -3.35 -2.09 14.87
C ASP A 177 -3.05 -0.95 13.87
N ASP A 178 -2.23 -1.20 12.86
CA ASP A 178 -1.85 -0.20 11.86
C ASP A 178 -2.96 -0.03 10.82
N GLU A 179 -3.12 1.21 10.34
CA GLU A 179 -4.18 1.58 9.41
C GLU A 179 -3.59 1.79 8.01
N LEU A 180 -4.22 1.20 6.99
CA LEU A 180 -3.81 1.36 5.60
C LEU A 180 -4.99 1.89 4.78
N ALA A 181 -4.73 2.92 3.98
CA ALA A 181 -5.60 3.35 2.91
C ALA A 181 -4.88 3.21 1.57
N VAL A 182 -5.64 2.97 0.51
CA VAL A 182 -5.12 2.95 -0.86
C VAL A 182 -5.97 3.86 -1.73
N VAL A 183 -5.33 4.79 -2.40
CA VAL A 183 -5.93 5.77 -3.29
C VAL A 183 -5.28 5.61 -4.65
N ALA A 184 -6.08 5.49 -5.70
CA ALA A 184 -5.60 5.61 -7.07
C ALA A 184 -6.04 6.97 -7.63
N PHE A 185 -5.22 7.61 -8.44
CA PHE A 185 -5.56 8.91 -9.00
C PHE A 185 -5.11 9.09 -10.45
N TRP A 186 -5.83 9.94 -11.17
CA TRP A 186 -5.51 10.48 -12.49
C TRP A 186 -6.08 11.90 -12.53
N SER A 187 -6.98 12.23 -13.46
CA SER A 187 -7.86 13.41 -13.43
C SER A 187 -8.94 13.33 -12.35
N THR A 188 -8.97 12.25 -11.58
CA THR A 188 -9.88 12.02 -10.44
C THR A 188 -9.15 11.16 -9.43
N ALA A 189 -9.43 11.34 -8.13
CA ALA A 189 -8.96 10.47 -7.06
C ALA A 189 -10.06 9.50 -6.59
N VAL A 190 -9.71 8.22 -6.48
CA VAL A 190 -10.59 7.11 -6.08
C VAL A 190 -9.98 6.37 -4.89
N VAL A 191 -10.74 6.26 -3.80
CA VAL A 191 -10.32 5.54 -2.61
C VAL A 191 -10.60 4.05 -2.79
N LEU A 192 -9.58 3.30 -3.22
CA LEU A 192 -9.64 1.86 -3.39
C LEU A 192 -9.70 1.11 -2.06
N GLN A 193 -9.20 1.66 -0.97
CA GLN A 193 -9.37 1.09 0.36
C GLN A 193 -9.42 2.25 1.34
N PRO A 194 -10.55 2.48 2.03
CA PRO A 194 -10.62 3.48 3.08
C PRO A 194 -9.65 3.15 4.22
N LEU A 195 -9.13 4.20 4.87
CA LEU A 195 -8.21 4.03 6.00
C LEU A 195 -8.85 3.15 7.08
N SER A 196 -8.26 1.98 7.30
CA SER A 196 -8.76 1.00 8.26
C SER A 196 -7.65 0.08 8.77
N ALA A 197 -7.80 -0.35 10.02
CA ALA A 197 -6.98 -1.41 10.60
C ALA A 197 -7.41 -2.79 10.09
N GLY A 198 -6.50 -3.75 10.10
CA GLY A 198 -6.77 -5.11 9.60
C GLY A 198 -7.08 -5.16 8.10
N THR A 199 -6.42 -4.30 7.32
CA THR A 199 -6.63 -4.23 5.86
C THR A 199 -6.39 -5.60 5.21
N ARG A 200 -7.31 -5.96 4.31
CA ARG A 200 -7.28 -7.20 3.53
C ARG A 200 -6.45 -7.01 2.27
N PRO A 201 -5.24 -7.61 2.17
CA PRO A 201 -4.36 -7.44 1.02
C PRO A 201 -5.00 -7.92 -0.28
N ASP A 202 -5.82 -8.98 -0.21
CA ASP A 202 -6.55 -9.55 -1.34
C ASP A 202 -7.45 -8.52 -2.02
N VAL A 203 -8.23 -7.77 -1.23
CA VAL A 203 -9.16 -6.75 -1.76
C VAL A 203 -8.41 -5.58 -2.40
N VAL A 204 -7.29 -5.16 -1.79
CA VAL A 204 -6.46 -4.08 -2.32
C VAL A 204 -5.86 -4.49 -3.67
N VAL A 205 -5.25 -5.68 -3.71
CA VAL A 205 -4.62 -6.22 -4.92
C VAL A 205 -5.64 -6.42 -6.04
N ASP A 206 -6.82 -6.96 -5.73
CA ASP A 206 -7.91 -7.10 -6.69
C ASP A 206 -8.31 -5.76 -7.32
N ARG A 207 -8.50 -4.72 -6.48
CA ARG A 207 -8.88 -3.37 -6.94
C ARG A 207 -7.78 -2.72 -7.77
N LEU A 208 -6.51 -2.92 -7.42
CA LEU A 208 -5.36 -2.45 -8.22
C LEU A 208 -5.33 -3.12 -9.61
N PHE A 209 -5.63 -4.42 -9.69
CA PHE A 209 -5.71 -5.12 -10.97
C PHE A 209 -6.87 -4.66 -11.85
N ASP A 210 -7.97 -4.19 -11.25
CA ASP A 210 -9.13 -3.67 -11.97
C ASP A 210 -8.96 -2.22 -12.45
N LEU A 211 -7.95 -1.50 -11.95
CA LEU A 211 -7.63 -0.16 -12.44
C LEU A 211 -7.30 -0.19 -13.95
N ARG A 212 -7.87 0.74 -14.71
CA ARG A 212 -7.26 1.18 -15.97
C ARG A 212 -6.52 2.48 -15.74
N GLY A 213 -5.32 2.51 -16.28
CA GLY A 213 -4.62 3.76 -16.51
C GLY A 213 -5.27 4.61 -17.60
N GLY A 214 -5.09 5.92 -17.52
CA GLY A 214 -5.43 6.85 -18.58
C GLY A 214 -6.08 8.13 -18.07
N GLY A 215 -5.53 9.25 -18.53
CA GLY A 215 -6.04 10.58 -18.26
C GLY A 215 -4.89 11.54 -17.98
N THR A 216 -5.21 12.63 -17.31
CA THR A 216 -4.24 13.60 -16.80
C THR A 216 -3.83 13.26 -15.37
N THR A 217 -2.86 13.98 -14.84
CA THR A 217 -2.24 13.75 -13.52
C THR A 217 -2.62 14.91 -12.59
N ASP A 218 -3.56 14.66 -11.68
CA ASP A 218 -3.98 15.63 -10.66
C ASP A 218 -3.39 15.28 -9.28
N LEU A 219 -2.15 15.74 -9.06
CA LEU A 219 -1.40 15.52 -7.82
C LEU A 219 -1.99 16.30 -6.64
N ASP A 220 -2.51 17.51 -6.86
CA ASP A 220 -3.14 18.31 -5.80
C ASP A 220 -4.38 17.57 -5.23
N LEU A 221 -5.25 17.06 -6.11
CA LEU A 221 -6.42 16.27 -5.70
C LEU A 221 -6.01 14.98 -4.98
N ALA A 222 -4.97 14.30 -5.45
CA ALA A 222 -4.46 13.07 -4.84
C ALA A 222 -3.97 13.31 -3.41
N LEU A 223 -3.15 14.35 -3.20
CA LEU A 223 -2.60 14.70 -1.89
C LEU A 223 -3.67 15.19 -0.92
N ARG A 224 -4.66 15.97 -1.40
CA ARG A 224 -5.82 16.37 -0.58
C ARG A 224 -6.65 15.17 -0.16
N THR A 225 -6.88 14.23 -1.08
CA THR A 225 -7.61 12.98 -0.79
C THR A 225 -6.87 12.15 0.26
N ALA A 226 -5.54 12.04 0.15
CA ALA A 226 -4.72 11.38 1.15
C ALA A 226 -4.81 12.06 2.53
N GLY A 227 -4.78 13.40 2.56
CA GLY A 227 -4.97 14.18 3.79
C GLY A 227 -6.34 13.94 4.44
N GLN A 228 -7.41 13.83 3.65
CA GLN A 228 -8.74 13.51 4.16
C GLN A 228 -8.84 12.08 4.74
N GLN A 229 -8.13 11.11 4.15
CA GLN A 229 -8.02 9.77 4.73
C GLN A 229 -7.26 9.82 6.06
N LEU A 230 -6.11 10.50 6.10
CA LEU A 230 -5.29 10.65 7.31
C LEU A 230 -5.97 11.45 8.43
N ALA A 231 -6.88 12.36 8.12
CA ALA A 231 -7.67 13.07 9.13
C ALA A 231 -8.53 12.11 9.98
N ARG A 232 -8.84 10.91 9.45
CA ARG A 232 -9.58 9.85 10.16
C ARG A 232 -8.66 8.93 10.97
N ALA A 233 -7.34 9.07 10.85
CA ALA A 233 -6.37 8.21 11.52
C ALA A 233 -6.46 8.32 13.04
N ARG A 234 -6.47 7.17 13.70
CA ARG A 234 -6.44 7.06 15.16
C ARG A 234 -5.01 7.15 15.71
N THR A 235 -4.03 7.01 14.83
CA THR A 235 -2.61 6.95 15.17
C THR A 235 -1.90 8.29 15.01
N ALA A 236 -0.82 8.47 15.78
CA ALA A 236 0.00 9.68 15.73
C ALA A 236 1.00 9.67 14.57
N ALA A 237 1.57 8.50 14.23
CA ALA A 237 2.43 8.36 13.05
C ALA A 237 1.57 8.27 11.79
N ARG A 238 1.82 9.18 10.84
CA ARG A 238 1.05 9.35 9.61
C ARG A 238 2.01 9.49 8.44
N ASP A 239 1.96 8.54 7.53
CA ASP A 239 2.83 8.50 6.35
C ASP A 239 1.95 8.44 5.09
N VAL A 240 2.34 9.18 4.06
CA VAL A 240 1.78 9.08 2.71
C VAL A 240 2.88 8.57 1.80
N LEU A 241 2.64 7.49 1.07
CA LEU A 241 3.54 6.99 0.03
C LEU A 241 2.91 7.24 -1.32
N LEU A 242 3.49 8.14 -2.11
CA LEU A 242 3.07 8.46 -3.46
C LEU A 242 3.94 7.69 -4.47
N LEU A 243 3.32 6.88 -5.33
CA LEU A 243 3.95 6.33 -6.55
C LEU A 243 3.55 7.20 -7.72
N SER A 244 4.49 7.95 -8.29
CA SER A 244 4.27 8.81 -9.45
C SER A 244 5.61 9.16 -10.10
N ASP A 245 5.60 9.59 -11.35
CA ASP A 245 6.74 10.31 -11.96
C ASP A 245 6.82 11.77 -11.47
N GLY A 246 5.85 12.21 -10.68
CA GLY A 246 5.82 13.53 -10.08
C GLY A 246 5.51 14.65 -11.07
N MET A 247 5.06 14.36 -12.29
CA MET A 247 4.81 15.42 -13.29
C MET A 247 3.30 15.73 -13.39
N PRO A 248 2.81 16.82 -12.77
CA PRO A 248 1.42 17.22 -12.90
C PRO A 248 1.15 17.72 -14.33
N THR A 249 0.12 17.20 -14.97
CA THR A 249 -0.30 17.62 -16.33
C THR A 249 -1.55 18.47 -16.34
N ASP A 250 -2.38 18.39 -15.29
CA ASP A 250 -3.68 19.05 -15.22
C ASP A 250 -4.06 19.42 -13.78
N SER A 251 -3.08 19.89 -13.01
CA SER A 251 -3.32 20.37 -11.65
C SER A 251 -2.57 21.65 -11.33
N ALA A 252 -3.10 22.39 -10.36
CA ALA A 252 -2.34 23.43 -9.68
C ALA A 252 -1.07 22.81 -9.06
N ASP A 253 -0.09 23.65 -8.77
CA ASP A 253 1.13 23.24 -8.07
C ASP A 253 0.81 22.35 -6.86
N PRO A 254 1.34 21.10 -6.78
CA PRO A 254 1.03 20.17 -5.69
C PRO A 254 1.79 20.46 -4.39
N ARG A 255 2.80 21.35 -4.42
CA ARG A 255 3.65 21.66 -3.25
C ARG A 255 2.87 22.25 -2.06
N PRO A 256 1.88 23.15 -2.23
CA PRO A 256 1.03 23.62 -1.13
C PRO A 256 0.22 22.50 -0.47
N ALA A 257 -0.27 21.52 -1.25
CA ALA A 257 -0.97 20.36 -0.70
C ALA A 257 -0.02 19.45 0.10
N ALA A 258 1.20 19.21 -0.41
CA ALA A 258 2.24 18.50 0.32
C ALA A 258 2.60 19.21 1.64
N ALA A 259 2.79 20.53 1.61
CA ALA A 259 3.05 21.33 2.81
C ALA A 259 1.87 21.31 3.81
N ALA A 260 0.63 21.20 3.34
CA ALA A 260 -0.53 21.00 4.21
C ALA A 260 -0.49 19.65 4.94
N LEU A 261 -0.07 18.57 4.26
CA LEU A 261 0.15 17.26 4.89
C LEU A 261 1.22 17.36 5.99
N ALA A 262 2.36 18.00 5.70
CA ALA A 262 3.42 18.22 6.70
C ALA A 262 2.91 18.96 7.94
N ARG A 263 2.13 20.04 7.75
CA ARG A 263 1.52 20.80 8.86
C ARG A 263 0.53 19.99 9.70
N SER A 264 -0.10 18.96 9.10
CA SER A 264 -1.00 18.05 9.82
C SER A 264 -0.27 16.96 10.64
N GLY A 265 1.07 16.95 10.59
CA GLY A 265 1.92 15.96 11.24
C GLY A 265 2.15 14.69 10.41
N ALA A 266 1.77 14.70 9.12
CA ALA A 266 2.03 13.60 8.20
C ALA A 266 3.33 13.81 7.42
N ARG A 267 3.97 12.71 7.00
CA ARG A 267 5.16 12.75 6.12
C ARG A 267 4.81 12.26 4.73
N LEU A 268 5.14 13.03 3.71
CA LEU A 268 4.98 12.61 2.32
C LEU A 268 6.29 12.00 1.80
N HIS A 269 6.23 10.71 1.49
CA HIS A 269 7.28 9.98 0.81
C HIS A 269 6.89 9.76 -0.65
N VAL A 270 7.86 9.92 -1.56
CA VAL A 270 7.64 9.78 -3.01
C VAL A 270 8.50 8.64 -3.55
N LEU A 271 7.87 7.72 -4.26
CA LEU A 271 8.46 6.64 -5.03
C LEU A 271 8.43 7.04 -6.50
N GLY A 272 9.56 7.55 -6.99
CA GLY A 272 9.70 8.08 -8.34
C GLY A 272 9.78 6.96 -9.37
N LEU A 273 8.82 6.93 -10.30
CA LEU A 273 8.75 5.90 -11.34
C LEU A 273 9.67 6.20 -12.54
N SER A 274 10.02 7.46 -12.76
CA SER A 274 10.90 7.89 -13.87
C SER A 274 12.31 8.26 -13.38
N ALA A 275 13.29 7.99 -14.24
CA ALA A 275 14.71 8.35 -14.03
C ALA A 275 15.08 9.71 -14.67
N GLU A 276 14.12 10.37 -15.32
CA GLU A 276 14.34 11.67 -15.95
C GLU A 276 14.74 12.72 -14.90
N PRO A 277 15.78 13.55 -15.15
CA PRO A 277 16.29 14.49 -14.15
C PRO A 277 15.21 15.43 -13.59
N GLU A 278 14.33 15.92 -14.46
CA GLU A 278 13.22 16.82 -14.08
C GLU A 278 12.21 16.11 -13.16
N SER A 279 11.85 14.86 -13.48
CA SER A 279 10.97 14.04 -12.66
C SER A 279 11.58 13.77 -11.28
N VAL A 280 12.87 13.43 -11.22
CA VAL A 280 13.60 13.17 -9.97
C VAL A 280 13.67 14.44 -9.11
N GLU A 281 13.97 15.58 -9.72
CA GLU A 281 13.99 16.87 -9.04
C GLU A 281 12.61 17.22 -8.47
N ASN A 282 11.54 17.05 -9.25
CA ASN A 282 10.19 17.38 -8.80
C ASN A 282 9.70 16.42 -7.71
N CYS A 283 9.96 15.12 -7.83
CA CYS A 283 9.66 14.14 -6.79
C CYS A 283 10.38 14.47 -5.47
N THR A 284 11.64 14.90 -5.56
CA THR A 284 12.45 15.29 -4.39
C THR A 284 11.91 16.56 -3.75
N ALA A 285 11.58 17.58 -4.56
CA ALA A 285 11.00 18.82 -4.09
C ALA A 285 9.63 18.59 -3.42
N LEU A 286 8.79 17.73 -3.99
CA LEU A 286 7.49 17.39 -3.45
C LEU A 286 7.60 16.64 -2.11
N ALA A 287 8.50 15.66 -2.02
CA ALA A 287 8.77 14.94 -0.78
C ALA A 287 9.30 15.89 0.31
N ALA A 288 10.19 16.81 -0.05
CA ALA A 288 10.72 17.82 0.87
C ALA A 288 9.63 18.76 1.39
N ALA A 289 8.74 19.23 0.51
CA ALA A 289 7.59 20.06 0.89
C ALA A 289 6.65 19.35 1.88
N GLY A 290 6.49 18.03 1.74
CA GLY A 290 5.71 17.21 2.65
C GLY A 290 6.49 16.61 3.83
N GLY A 291 7.73 17.05 4.07
CA GLY A 291 8.54 16.64 5.23
C GLY A 291 8.99 15.18 5.23
N GLY A 292 9.01 14.52 4.07
CA GLY A 292 9.45 13.14 3.91
C GLY A 292 10.65 13.00 2.98
N ARG A 293 10.71 11.88 2.26
CA ARG A 293 11.88 11.45 1.45
C ARG A 293 11.42 10.94 0.09
N ALA A 294 12.25 11.14 -0.93
CA ALA A 294 12.07 10.51 -2.23
C ALA A 294 12.98 9.27 -2.35
N ALA A 295 12.51 8.24 -3.05
CA ALA A 295 13.30 7.08 -3.46
C ALA A 295 12.95 6.68 -4.89
N ALA A 296 13.93 6.18 -5.63
CA ALA A 296 13.73 5.69 -6.98
C ALA A 296 13.05 4.32 -6.99
N LEU A 297 12.08 4.14 -7.90
CA LEU A 297 11.36 2.90 -8.15
C LEU A 297 11.23 2.67 -9.66
N HIS A 298 12.36 2.43 -10.31
CA HIS A 298 12.41 2.21 -11.77
C HIS A 298 12.07 0.77 -12.16
N ARG A 299 12.15 -0.16 -11.19
CA ARG A 299 11.85 -1.58 -11.41
C ARG A 299 10.93 -2.11 -10.31
N PRO A 300 9.96 -2.98 -10.63
CA PRO A 300 9.04 -3.53 -9.64
C PRO A 300 9.75 -4.21 -8.45
N SER A 301 10.84 -4.93 -8.70
CA SER A 301 11.62 -5.62 -7.66
C SER A 301 12.22 -4.69 -6.59
N GLN A 302 12.34 -3.39 -6.87
CA GLN A 302 12.88 -2.41 -5.94
C GLN A 302 11.84 -1.95 -4.90
N ALA A 303 10.54 -2.13 -5.18
CA ALA A 303 9.44 -1.70 -4.31
C ALA A 303 9.63 -2.06 -2.83
N PRO A 304 10.01 -3.30 -2.47
CA PRO A 304 10.12 -3.72 -1.07
C PRO A 304 11.24 -3.00 -0.34
N ALA A 305 12.39 -2.85 -1.01
CA ALA A 305 13.55 -2.16 -0.48
C ALA A 305 13.30 -0.67 -0.34
N ALA A 306 12.62 -0.05 -1.32
CA ALA A 306 12.28 1.36 -1.32
C ALA A 306 11.27 1.70 -0.20
N VAL A 307 10.21 0.90 -0.04
CA VAL A 307 9.25 1.04 1.07
C VAL A 307 9.95 0.95 2.43
N ARG A 308 10.89 0.01 2.58
CA ARG A 308 11.70 -0.11 3.80
C ARG A 308 12.54 1.14 4.04
N ALA A 309 13.27 1.61 3.04
CA ALA A 309 14.12 2.78 3.17
C ALA A 309 13.35 4.06 3.56
N LEU A 310 12.10 4.19 3.11
CA LEU A 310 11.25 5.35 3.37
C LEU A 310 10.54 5.32 4.73
N LEU A 311 10.19 4.12 5.23
CA LEU A 311 9.43 3.95 6.47
C LEU A 311 10.28 3.61 7.72
N ASP A 312 11.58 3.35 7.56
CA ASP A 312 12.54 3.14 8.65
C ASP A 312 13.23 4.45 9.10
#